data_AF-A0A968XYU5-F1
#
_entry.id   AF-A0A968XYU5-F1
#
_cell.length_a   1.000
_cell.length_b   1.000
_cell.length_c   1.000
_cell.angle_alpha   90.00
_cell.angle_beta   90.00
_cell.angle_gamma   90.00
#
_symmetry.space_group_name_H-M   'P 1'
#
loop_
_entity.id
_entity.type
_entity.pdbx_description
1 polymer ?
#
loop_
_entity_poly.entity_id
_entity_poly.type
_entity_poly.pdbx_seq_one_letter_code
_entity_poly.pdbx_strand_id
1 'polypeptide(L)'
;FNARITDSPSHRELDMLLSTGEQVSIALLSMALQAIGQPARSMTGAQVGIVTEAHHARARILSINPERIVRSLNSGEVVVVAGFQGVSNAADLEITTLGRGGSDTSAVALAAALKADYCEIYTDVPGILTTDPRLVPEAQQMSEITCDEMLELASLGAKVLHPRAVEIARNYGMPIVVRSSWTDEPGTWVRPKAIAPRPLENMEIARPVDGVELDTDQAKVALLRVPDRPGIAATLFGEISGQQLPVDLIIQSIHEGNTNDIAFTVRQGLLPRAEAVAAAILPMLVGEVSAEGITAQGITAQGITAQGITAQGEVLSDSQIAKVSISGAGMIGRPGVAAQMFQSLADAGVNIQMISTSEVKVSCVVEMAQSDRAITALCQTFGVTSSSVTTSAADLDAAIAMPPVRGVALDRNQAQLAIRRIPDQPGMAARVFMLLAEHQISVDMIIQSQRCRVVNGVSTRDIAFTVAQADAERAREVLGAVTATLGDCEVGVNGAIAKVSVVGAGMIDQSGVAARMFQALADHQINIQMIATSEIKISCLVDEDQAVEALKVIHTAFELEGSQRIQVPA
;
A
#
# COMPACT_ATOMS: atom_id res chain seq x y z
N PHE A 1 -2.73 -23.46 -24.32
CA PHE A 1 -3.53 -24.71 -24.47
C PHE A 1 -4.99 -24.52 -24.07
N ASN A 2 -5.32 -23.82 -22.98
CA ASN A 2 -6.72 -23.68 -22.49
C ASN A 2 -7.70 -22.96 -23.44
N ALA A 3 -7.31 -21.82 -24.02
CA ALA A 3 -8.18 -21.01 -24.88
C ALA A 3 -8.58 -21.70 -26.22
N ARG A 4 -8.11 -22.93 -26.48
CA ARG A 4 -8.51 -23.73 -27.65
C ARG A 4 -9.60 -24.75 -27.32
N ILE A 5 -9.88 -25.00 -26.04
CA ILE A 5 -10.88 -25.99 -25.58
C ILE A 5 -12.11 -25.26 -25.03
N THR A 6 -11.92 -24.26 -24.18
CA THR A 6 -13.01 -23.44 -23.61
C THR A 6 -12.46 -22.09 -23.17
N ASP A 7 -13.28 -21.04 -23.29
CA ASP A 7 -12.99 -19.69 -22.80
C ASP A 7 -13.30 -19.55 -21.29
N SER A 8 -13.90 -20.57 -20.67
CA SER A 8 -14.24 -20.58 -19.24
C SER A 8 -13.91 -21.94 -18.62
N PRO A 9 -12.62 -22.29 -18.51
CA PRO A 9 -12.19 -23.55 -17.88
C PRO A 9 -12.51 -23.56 -16.38
N SER A 10 -12.86 -24.74 -15.86
CA SER A 10 -13.01 -24.94 -14.41
C SER A 10 -11.69 -24.67 -13.68
N HIS A 11 -11.73 -23.87 -12.61
CA HIS A 11 -10.54 -23.56 -11.81
C HIS A 11 -9.89 -24.79 -11.20
N ARG A 12 -10.66 -25.82 -10.83
CA ARG A 12 -10.12 -27.10 -10.34
C ARG A 12 -9.24 -27.78 -11.40
N GLU A 13 -9.74 -27.88 -12.62
CA GLU A 13 -9.00 -28.53 -13.72
C GLU A 13 -7.78 -27.70 -14.14
N LEU A 14 -7.87 -26.37 -14.03
CA LEU A 14 -6.73 -25.49 -14.19
C LEU A 14 -5.63 -25.76 -13.16
N ASP A 15 -6.00 -25.92 -11.89
CA ASP A 15 -5.04 -26.23 -10.83
C ASP A 15 -4.31 -27.55 -11.10
N MET A 16 -5.08 -28.60 -11.44
CA MET A 16 -4.51 -29.88 -11.85
C MET A 16 -3.55 -29.71 -13.03
N LEU A 17 -3.97 -29.01 -14.09
CA LEU A 17 -3.16 -28.80 -15.28
C LEU A 17 -1.87 -28.04 -14.98
N LEU A 18 -1.95 -26.90 -14.28
CA LEU A 18 -0.80 -26.05 -13.99
C LEU A 18 0.20 -26.74 -13.07
N SER A 19 -0.27 -27.59 -12.14
CA SER A 19 0.59 -28.37 -11.25
C SER A 19 1.55 -29.31 -11.99
N THR A 20 1.19 -29.77 -13.18
CA THR A 20 2.01 -30.74 -13.95
C THR A 20 3.36 -30.17 -14.35
N GLY A 21 3.45 -28.87 -14.63
CA GLY A 21 4.72 -28.21 -14.97
C GLY A 21 5.75 -28.33 -13.85
N GLU A 22 5.32 -28.08 -12.62
CA GLU A 22 6.18 -28.18 -11.43
C GLU A 22 6.60 -29.63 -11.17
N GLN A 23 5.68 -30.60 -11.34
CA GLN A 23 5.98 -32.02 -11.15
C GLN A 23 7.05 -32.53 -12.13
N VAL A 24 7.01 -32.09 -13.39
CA VAL A 24 8.04 -32.43 -14.38
C VAL A 24 9.39 -31.82 -13.98
N SER A 25 9.41 -30.53 -13.60
CA SER A 25 10.64 -29.81 -13.23
C SER A 25 11.37 -30.45 -12.05
N ILE A 26 10.66 -30.80 -10.97
CA ILE A 26 11.30 -31.38 -9.78
C ILE A 26 11.89 -32.77 -10.02
N ALA A 27 11.27 -33.56 -10.91
CA ALA A 27 11.77 -34.87 -11.28
C ALA A 27 13.07 -34.74 -12.08
N LEU A 28 13.10 -33.84 -13.06
CA LEU A 28 14.30 -33.53 -13.86
C LEU A 28 15.44 -32.99 -12.99
N LEU A 29 15.16 -32.04 -12.11
CA LEU A 29 16.20 -31.47 -11.21
C LEU A 29 16.74 -32.52 -10.24
N SER A 30 15.89 -33.38 -9.68
CA SER A 30 16.33 -34.47 -8.81
C SER A 30 17.22 -35.46 -9.55
N MET A 31 16.87 -35.84 -10.80
CA MET A 31 17.71 -36.69 -11.63
C MET A 31 19.05 -36.03 -11.97
N ALA A 32 19.06 -34.72 -12.23
CA ALA A 32 20.29 -33.96 -12.49
C ALA A 32 21.23 -33.94 -11.27
N LEU A 33 20.69 -33.72 -10.07
CA LEU A 33 21.45 -33.76 -8.81
C LEU A 33 22.04 -35.17 -8.57
N GLN A 34 21.24 -36.21 -8.77
CA GLN A 34 21.70 -37.61 -8.65
C GLN A 34 22.82 -37.93 -9.65
N ALA A 35 22.74 -37.42 -10.87
CA ALA A 35 23.75 -37.65 -11.90
C ALA A 35 25.14 -37.06 -11.54
N ILE A 36 25.18 -35.99 -10.74
CA ILE A 36 26.43 -35.41 -10.21
C ILE A 36 26.83 -35.97 -8.84
N GLY A 37 26.16 -37.05 -8.38
CA GLY A 37 26.49 -37.75 -7.14
C GLY A 37 25.84 -37.20 -5.87
N GLN A 38 24.94 -36.21 -5.98
CA GLN A 38 24.20 -35.67 -4.84
C GLN A 38 22.91 -36.49 -4.62
N PRO A 39 22.73 -37.17 -3.47
CA PRO A 39 21.47 -37.82 -3.15
C PRO A 39 20.34 -36.79 -3.13
N ALA A 40 19.31 -37.00 -3.94
CA ALA A 40 18.17 -36.10 -4.04
C ALA A 40 16.85 -36.84 -4.20
N ARG A 41 15.75 -36.23 -3.75
CA ARG A 41 14.40 -36.80 -3.83
C ARG A 41 13.36 -35.72 -4.14
N SER A 42 12.57 -35.96 -5.19
CA SER A 42 11.44 -35.11 -5.57
C SER A 42 10.23 -35.36 -4.67
N MET A 43 9.53 -34.31 -4.22
CA MET A 43 8.26 -34.41 -3.49
C MET A 43 7.22 -33.40 -4.01
N THR A 44 5.95 -33.80 -4.12
CA THR A 44 4.84 -32.87 -4.45
C THR A 44 4.33 -32.14 -3.21
N GLY A 45 3.53 -31.08 -3.39
CA GLY A 45 2.95 -30.32 -2.28
C GLY A 45 2.17 -31.18 -1.27
N ALA A 46 1.41 -32.16 -1.77
CA ALA A 46 0.70 -33.16 -0.95
C ALA A 46 1.66 -34.01 -0.10
N GLN A 47 2.78 -34.44 -0.69
CA GLN A 47 3.77 -35.29 -0.01
C GLN A 47 4.55 -34.54 1.07
N VAL A 48 4.69 -33.22 0.89
CA VAL A 48 5.31 -32.30 1.84
C VAL A 48 4.34 -31.82 2.92
N GLY A 49 3.04 -32.08 2.74
CA GLY A 49 2.02 -31.73 3.72
C GLY A 49 1.60 -30.26 3.67
N ILE A 50 1.66 -29.61 2.50
CA ILE A 50 1.13 -28.26 2.29
C ILE A 50 -0.40 -28.36 2.18
N VAL A 51 -1.11 -28.00 3.24
CA VAL A 51 -2.57 -27.95 3.30
C VAL A 51 -3.03 -26.52 3.03
N THR A 52 -4.08 -26.38 2.23
CA THR A 52 -4.59 -25.10 1.74
C THR A 52 -6.11 -25.04 1.80
N GLU A 53 -6.70 -23.87 1.57
CA GLU A 53 -8.15 -23.75 1.33
C GLU A 53 -8.62 -24.49 0.07
N ALA A 54 -9.91 -24.82 -0.01
CA ALA A 54 -10.55 -25.35 -1.21
C ALA A 54 -10.88 -24.28 -2.29
N HIS A 55 -10.19 -23.14 -2.28
CA HIS A 55 -10.36 -22.06 -3.26
C HIS A 55 -9.33 -22.19 -4.39
N HIS A 56 -9.71 -22.91 -5.45
CA HIS A 56 -8.84 -23.14 -6.61
C HIS A 56 -8.33 -21.85 -7.27
N ALA A 57 -7.16 -21.94 -7.93
CA ALA A 57 -6.40 -20.88 -8.60
C ALA A 57 -5.74 -19.80 -7.70
N ARG A 58 -6.11 -19.72 -6.42
CA ARG A 58 -5.60 -18.71 -5.48
C ARG A 58 -5.67 -19.19 -4.02
N ALA A 59 -5.41 -20.47 -3.80
CA ALA A 59 -5.50 -21.07 -2.48
C ALA A 59 -4.47 -20.46 -1.53
N ARG A 60 -4.81 -20.44 -0.25
CA ARG A 60 -3.94 -19.98 0.84
C ARG A 60 -3.51 -21.16 1.71
N ILE A 61 -2.26 -21.15 2.14
CA ILE A 61 -1.67 -22.17 3.00
C ILE A 61 -2.28 -22.04 4.40
N LEU A 62 -2.90 -23.14 4.84
CA LEU A 62 -3.42 -23.31 6.18
C LEU A 62 -2.34 -23.86 7.10
N SER A 63 -1.64 -24.91 6.69
CA SER A 63 -0.60 -25.52 7.51
C SER A 63 0.38 -26.30 6.66
N ILE A 64 1.56 -26.54 7.22
CA ILE A 64 2.60 -27.36 6.61
C ILE A 64 3.05 -28.40 7.63
N ASN A 65 3.04 -29.68 7.25
CA ASN A 65 3.63 -30.75 8.05
C ASN A 65 4.96 -31.23 7.44
N PRO A 66 6.12 -30.68 7.89
CA PRO A 66 7.40 -30.95 7.27
C PRO A 66 8.05 -32.29 7.68
N GLU A 67 7.39 -33.16 8.46
CA GLU A 67 7.99 -34.40 9.00
C GLU A 67 8.70 -35.25 7.95
N ARG A 68 8.09 -35.36 6.76
CA ARG A 68 8.63 -36.18 5.67
C ARG A 68 9.87 -35.55 5.02
N ILE A 69 9.92 -34.22 4.95
CA ILE A 69 11.13 -33.48 4.53
C ILE A 69 12.23 -33.73 5.56
N VAL A 70 11.96 -33.50 6.83
CA VAL A 70 12.94 -33.66 7.93
C VAL A 70 13.55 -35.07 7.92
N ARG A 71 12.73 -36.10 7.68
CA ARG A 71 13.23 -37.48 7.56
C ARG A 71 14.23 -37.67 6.42
N SER A 72 13.96 -37.09 5.25
CA SER A 72 14.87 -37.17 4.09
C SER A 72 16.13 -36.34 4.30
N LEU A 73 16.01 -35.13 4.87
CA LEU A 73 17.17 -34.30 5.22
C LEU A 73 18.10 -35.01 6.22
N ASN A 74 17.55 -35.67 7.23
CA ASN A 74 18.32 -36.47 8.20
C ASN A 74 19.05 -37.66 7.57
N SER A 75 18.64 -38.10 6.38
CA SER A 75 19.37 -39.13 5.59
C SER A 75 20.40 -38.56 4.61
N GLY A 76 20.66 -37.24 4.65
CA GLY A 76 21.61 -36.57 3.75
C GLY A 76 21.08 -36.34 2.33
N GLU A 77 19.77 -36.47 2.11
CA GLU A 77 19.15 -36.20 0.80
C GLU A 77 18.84 -34.70 0.64
N VAL A 78 19.03 -34.16 -0.57
CA VAL A 78 18.42 -32.89 -0.99
C VAL A 78 16.96 -33.14 -1.38
N VAL A 79 16.02 -32.48 -0.73
CA VAL A 79 14.60 -32.61 -1.06
C VAL A 79 14.18 -31.53 -2.05
N VAL A 80 13.74 -31.94 -3.24
CA VAL A 80 13.27 -31.03 -4.30
C VAL A 80 11.75 -31.02 -4.28
N VAL A 81 11.15 -29.92 -3.80
CA VAL A 81 9.70 -29.81 -3.63
C VAL A 81 9.09 -29.07 -4.81
N ALA A 82 7.99 -29.58 -5.36
CA ALA A 82 7.23 -28.84 -6.38
C ALA A 82 6.43 -27.74 -5.68
N GLY A 83 6.87 -26.49 -5.89
CA GLY A 83 6.22 -25.30 -5.36
C GLY A 83 4.86 -25.03 -6.02
N PHE A 84 4.25 -23.90 -5.66
CA PHE A 84 2.99 -23.39 -6.23
C PHE A 84 1.73 -24.23 -5.96
N GLN A 85 1.86 -25.46 -5.47
CA GLN A 85 0.74 -26.39 -5.25
C GLN A 85 0.59 -26.83 -3.78
N GLY A 86 -0.64 -27.19 -3.41
CA GLY A 86 -0.99 -27.81 -2.13
C GLY A 86 -2.16 -28.79 -2.29
N VAL A 87 -2.80 -29.12 -1.16
CA VAL A 87 -4.04 -29.90 -1.14
C VAL A 87 -5.12 -29.22 -0.31
N SER A 88 -6.39 -29.34 -0.72
CA SER A 88 -7.53 -28.67 -0.05
C SER A 88 -7.86 -29.22 1.34
N ASN A 89 -7.60 -30.52 1.58
CA ASN A 89 -7.62 -31.18 2.89
C ASN A 89 -7.08 -32.62 2.75
N ALA A 90 -6.84 -33.30 3.88
CA ALA A 90 -6.29 -34.65 3.91
C ALA A 90 -7.27 -35.76 3.45
N ALA A 91 -8.58 -35.48 3.36
CA ALA A 91 -9.60 -36.44 2.98
C ALA A 91 -9.82 -36.48 1.46
N ASP A 92 -9.93 -35.32 0.82
CA ASP A 92 -10.25 -35.17 -0.60
C ASP A 92 -8.98 -35.14 -1.48
N LEU A 93 -7.85 -34.67 -0.92
CA LEU A 93 -6.53 -34.59 -1.58
C LEU A 93 -6.56 -33.89 -2.96
N GLU A 94 -7.54 -33.02 -3.20
CA GLU A 94 -7.65 -32.23 -4.42
C GLU A 94 -6.46 -31.28 -4.54
N ILE A 95 -5.85 -31.24 -5.73
CA ILE A 95 -4.72 -30.35 -6.01
C ILE A 95 -5.24 -28.92 -6.09
N THR A 96 -4.61 -28.05 -5.32
CA THR A 96 -4.87 -26.62 -5.34
C THR A 96 -3.60 -25.89 -5.77
N THR A 97 -3.78 -24.73 -6.41
CA THR A 97 -2.65 -23.84 -6.70
C THR A 97 -2.75 -22.55 -5.89
N LEU A 98 -1.59 -22.01 -5.55
CA LEU A 98 -1.49 -20.79 -4.75
C LEU A 98 -1.66 -19.52 -5.59
N GLY A 99 -1.77 -19.64 -6.91
CA GLY A 99 -1.83 -18.50 -7.83
C GLY A 99 -0.46 -17.89 -8.12
N ARG A 100 -0.44 -16.69 -8.71
CA ARG A 100 0.82 -16.01 -9.10
C ARG A 100 1.75 -15.86 -7.89
N GLY A 101 3.05 -16.05 -8.12
CA GLY A 101 4.07 -16.05 -7.06
C GLY A 101 3.95 -17.19 -6.04
N GLY A 102 3.16 -18.22 -6.34
CA GLY A 102 2.96 -19.37 -5.46
C GLY A 102 4.25 -20.13 -5.15
N SER A 103 5.24 -20.11 -6.03
CA SER A 103 6.55 -20.73 -5.79
C SER A 103 7.33 -20.00 -4.69
N ASP A 104 7.40 -18.66 -4.74
CA ASP A 104 8.01 -17.84 -3.68
C ASP A 104 7.32 -18.09 -2.34
N THR A 105 5.98 -18.11 -2.36
CA THR A 105 5.16 -18.32 -1.16
C THR A 105 5.41 -19.72 -0.58
N SER A 106 5.50 -20.74 -1.44
CA SER A 106 5.82 -22.11 -1.02
C SER A 106 7.21 -22.21 -0.37
N ALA A 107 8.22 -21.58 -0.98
CA ALA A 107 9.59 -21.61 -0.51
C ALA A 107 9.72 -20.98 0.89
N VAL A 108 9.17 -19.78 1.08
CA VAL A 108 9.23 -19.07 2.36
C VAL A 108 8.39 -19.77 3.43
N ALA A 109 7.20 -20.27 3.08
CA ALA A 109 6.35 -21.02 4.00
C ALA A 109 7.03 -22.31 4.49
N LEU A 110 7.70 -23.04 3.60
CA LEU A 110 8.48 -24.22 3.95
C LEU A 110 9.68 -23.87 4.83
N ALA A 111 10.40 -22.81 4.50
CA ALA A 111 11.52 -22.33 5.30
C ALA A 111 11.07 -21.99 6.73
N ALA A 112 9.93 -21.29 6.88
CA ALA A 112 9.34 -20.96 8.16
C ALA A 112 8.93 -22.23 8.94
N ALA A 113 8.26 -23.19 8.29
CA ALA A 113 7.85 -24.44 8.92
C ALA A 113 9.04 -25.33 9.35
N LEU A 114 10.13 -25.32 8.58
CA LEU A 114 11.37 -26.05 8.86
C LEU A 114 12.28 -25.33 9.86
N LYS A 115 11.98 -24.07 10.20
CA LYS A 115 12.88 -23.18 10.97
C LYS A 115 14.27 -23.08 10.33
N ALA A 116 14.30 -22.90 9.01
CA ALA A 116 15.53 -22.66 8.28
C ALA A 116 16.21 -21.36 8.74
N ASP A 117 17.53 -21.26 8.54
CA ASP A 117 18.28 -20.03 8.90
C ASP A 117 17.89 -18.85 8.01
N TYR A 118 17.63 -19.10 6.73
CA TYR A 118 17.14 -18.14 5.73
C TYR A 118 16.58 -18.88 4.50
N CYS A 119 15.89 -18.15 3.63
CA CYS A 119 15.34 -18.64 2.37
C CYS A 119 16.00 -17.92 1.19
N GLU A 120 16.54 -18.66 0.22
CA GLU A 120 17.09 -18.07 -1.02
C GLU A 120 16.06 -18.14 -2.15
N ILE A 121 15.83 -17.02 -2.83
CA ILE A 121 15.01 -16.91 -4.02
C ILE A 121 15.92 -16.60 -5.20
N TYR A 122 16.05 -17.55 -6.12
CA TYR A 122 16.85 -17.40 -7.33
C TYR A 122 16.00 -16.93 -8.50
N THR A 123 16.47 -15.91 -9.21
CA THR A 123 15.76 -15.25 -10.31
C THR A 123 16.74 -14.78 -11.41
N ASP A 124 16.24 -14.04 -12.41
CA ASP A 124 16.99 -13.49 -13.55
C ASP A 124 17.52 -12.08 -13.37
N VAL A 125 17.31 -11.53 -12.18
CA VAL A 125 17.90 -10.27 -11.73
C VAL A 125 18.91 -10.54 -10.62
N PRO A 126 19.97 -9.70 -10.50
CA PRO A 126 21.01 -9.91 -9.49
C PRO A 126 20.52 -9.69 -8.06
N GLY A 127 19.40 -8.99 -7.88
CA GLY A 127 18.76 -8.72 -6.59
C GLY A 127 17.58 -7.78 -6.76
N ILE A 128 17.17 -7.14 -5.67
CA ILE A 128 16.15 -6.08 -5.70
C ILE A 128 16.85 -4.75 -6.01
N LEU A 129 16.32 -4.01 -6.98
CA LEU A 129 16.89 -2.74 -7.43
C LEU A 129 16.13 -1.54 -6.87
N THR A 130 16.76 -0.37 -6.87
CA THR A 130 16.15 0.90 -6.41
C THR A 130 14.90 1.29 -7.19
N THR A 131 14.76 0.84 -8.43
CA THR A 131 13.53 0.96 -9.24
C THR A 131 13.55 -0.03 -10.41
N ASP A 132 12.54 0.02 -11.29
CA ASP A 132 12.49 -0.81 -12.51
C ASP A 132 13.59 -0.40 -13.51
N PRO A 133 14.59 -1.27 -13.78
CA PRO A 133 15.72 -0.96 -14.66
C PRO A 133 15.31 -0.81 -16.13
N ARG A 134 14.11 -1.27 -16.51
CA ARG A 134 13.56 -1.08 -17.87
C ARG A 134 13.12 0.37 -18.10
N LEU A 135 12.80 1.09 -17.03
CA LEU A 135 12.38 2.49 -17.05
C LEU A 135 13.51 3.44 -16.68
N VAL A 136 14.37 3.05 -15.74
CA VAL A 136 15.53 3.81 -15.25
C VAL A 136 16.79 2.94 -15.29
N PRO A 137 17.60 3.00 -16.36
CA PRO A 137 18.79 2.15 -16.53
C PRO A 137 19.86 2.28 -15.43
N GLU A 138 19.87 3.41 -14.74
CA GLU A 138 20.75 3.74 -13.61
C GLU A 138 20.28 3.12 -12.29
N ALA A 139 19.23 2.30 -12.29
CA ALA A 139 18.75 1.57 -11.11
C ALA A 139 19.86 0.72 -10.48
N GLN A 140 20.05 0.87 -9.17
CA GLN A 140 21.11 0.22 -8.41
C GLN A 140 20.58 -0.98 -7.63
N GLN A 141 21.35 -2.05 -7.56
CA GLN A 141 21.05 -3.17 -6.66
C GLN A 141 21.21 -2.75 -5.19
N MET A 142 20.22 -3.11 -4.38
CA MET A 142 20.27 -2.95 -2.93
C MET A 142 21.04 -4.11 -2.30
N SER A 143 21.86 -3.84 -1.28
CA SER A 143 22.44 -4.89 -0.44
C SER A 143 21.40 -5.46 0.55
N GLU A 144 20.54 -4.59 1.07
CA GLU A 144 19.55 -4.92 2.09
C GLU A 144 18.30 -4.02 1.98
N ILE A 145 17.15 -4.60 2.28
CA ILE A 145 15.83 -3.95 2.40
C ILE A 145 15.04 -4.62 3.53
N THR A 146 14.20 -3.87 4.24
CA THR A 146 13.31 -4.46 5.25
C THR A 146 12.09 -5.12 4.62
N CYS A 147 11.45 -6.08 5.30
CA CYS A 147 10.21 -6.68 4.80
C CYS A 147 9.09 -5.63 4.59
N ASP A 148 9.00 -4.62 5.46
CA ASP A 148 7.96 -3.58 5.34
C ASP A 148 8.18 -2.71 4.09
N GLU A 149 9.41 -2.27 3.82
CA GLU A 149 9.76 -1.56 2.59
C GLU A 149 9.53 -2.44 1.36
N MET A 150 9.89 -3.73 1.44
CA MET A 150 9.71 -4.64 0.31
C MET A 150 8.23 -4.92 0.00
N LEU A 151 7.37 -5.01 1.02
CA LEU A 151 5.92 -5.15 0.83
C LEU A 151 5.33 -3.92 0.11
N GLU A 152 5.76 -2.73 0.51
CA GLU A 152 5.32 -1.47 -0.09
C GLU A 152 5.84 -1.30 -1.54
N LEU A 153 7.03 -1.80 -1.88
CA LEU A 153 7.56 -1.78 -3.25
C LEU A 153 7.00 -2.89 -4.15
N ALA A 154 6.83 -4.11 -3.62
CA ALA A 154 6.35 -5.26 -4.38
C ALA A 154 4.92 -5.04 -4.91
N SER A 155 4.08 -4.38 -4.10
CA SER A 155 2.70 -4.05 -4.46
C SER A 155 2.61 -3.00 -5.57
N LEU A 156 3.63 -2.15 -5.73
CA LEU A 156 3.74 -1.13 -6.78
C LEU A 156 4.33 -1.67 -8.10
N GLY A 157 4.48 -2.99 -8.22
CA GLY A 157 4.96 -3.62 -9.45
C GLY A 157 6.46 -3.89 -9.50
N ALA A 158 7.18 -3.84 -8.38
CA ALA A 158 8.53 -4.41 -8.31
C ALA A 158 8.45 -5.95 -8.46
N LYS A 159 8.59 -6.46 -9.70
CA LYS A 159 8.28 -7.86 -10.08
C LYS A 159 9.29 -8.93 -9.61
N VAL A 160 10.08 -8.65 -8.58
CA VAL A 160 11.19 -9.54 -8.18
C VAL A 160 10.77 -10.57 -7.14
N LEU A 161 9.88 -10.20 -6.22
CA LEU A 161 9.46 -11.06 -5.12
C LEU A 161 7.98 -10.88 -4.85
N HIS A 162 7.23 -11.97 -4.73
CA HIS A 162 5.79 -11.88 -4.53
C HIS A 162 5.43 -11.36 -3.11
N PRO A 163 4.48 -10.39 -2.95
CA PRO A 163 4.15 -9.80 -1.65
C PRO A 163 3.76 -10.83 -0.57
N ARG A 164 3.02 -11.88 -0.93
CA ARG A 164 2.64 -12.97 0.00
C ARG A 164 3.85 -13.70 0.61
N ALA A 165 4.93 -13.86 -0.14
CA ALA A 165 6.15 -14.47 0.37
C ALA A 165 6.83 -13.56 1.40
N VAL A 166 6.90 -12.25 1.11
CA VAL A 166 7.47 -11.24 2.02
C VAL A 166 6.65 -11.14 3.31
N GLU A 167 5.31 -11.24 3.19
CA GLU A 167 4.40 -11.27 4.33
C GLU A 167 4.70 -12.44 5.27
N ILE A 168 4.81 -13.67 4.74
CA ILE A 168 5.15 -14.85 5.54
C ILE A 168 6.53 -14.65 6.18
N ALA A 169 7.51 -14.16 5.41
CA ALA A 169 8.84 -13.89 5.95
C ALA A 169 8.82 -12.93 7.14
N ARG A 170 8.09 -11.82 7.01
CA ARG A 170 7.89 -10.85 8.09
C ARG A 170 7.21 -11.48 9.30
N ASN A 171 6.11 -12.19 9.08
CA ASN A 171 5.26 -12.73 10.15
C ASN A 171 5.92 -13.86 10.95
N TYR A 172 6.86 -14.59 10.33
CA TYR A 172 7.56 -15.73 10.94
C TYR A 172 9.04 -15.46 11.21
N GLY A 173 9.53 -14.24 10.97
CA GLY A 173 10.92 -13.88 11.19
C GLY A 173 11.91 -14.63 10.30
N MET A 174 11.52 -14.97 9.06
CA MET A 174 12.34 -15.70 8.09
C MET A 174 13.08 -14.72 7.15
N PRO A 175 14.41 -14.59 7.24
CA PRO A 175 15.18 -13.78 6.30
C PRO A 175 15.12 -14.37 4.88
N ILE A 176 15.00 -13.51 3.87
CA ILE A 176 15.07 -13.91 2.46
C ILE A 176 16.34 -13.33 1.83
N VAL A 177 16.95 -14.05 0.89
CA VAL A 177 18.00 -13.53 0.00
C VAL A 177 17.54 -13.69 -1.44
N VAL A 178 17.45 -12.59 -2.19
CA VAL A 178 17.16 -12.62 -3.63
C VAL A 178 18.47 -12.61 -4.40
N ARG A 179 18.69 -13.61 -5.25
CA ARG A 179 19.96 -13.81 -6.00
C ARG A 179 19.68 -14.14 -7.47
N SER A 180 20.69 -13.97 -8.32
CA SER A 180 20.61 -14.39 -9.72
C SER A 180 21.01 -15.87 -9.89
N SER A 181 20.31 -16.61 -10.75
CA SER A 181 20.71 -17.97 -11.15
C SER A 181 21.97 -18.00 -12.05
N TRP A 182 22.40 -16.85 -12.58
CA TRP A 182 23.50 -16.76 -13.56
C TRP A 182 24.81 -16.23 -12.96
N THR A 183 24.80 -15.75 -11.71
CA THR A 183 25.95 -15.12 -11.07
C THR A 183 26.05 -15.51 -9.61
N ASP A 184 27.26 -15.60 -9.06
CA ASP A 184 27.49 -15.89 -7.63
C ASP A 184 27.46 -14.65 -6.73
N GLU A 185 26.98 -13.51 -7.24
CA GLU A 185 26.86 -12.27 -6.48
C GLU A 185 26.01 -12.48 -5.19
N PRO A 186 26.27 -11.68 -4.14
CA PRO A 186 25.64 -11.89 -2.83
C PRO A 186 24.12 -11.63 -2.84
N GLY A 187 23.61 -10.89 -3.82
CA GLY A 187 22.19 -10.59 -3.95
C GLY A 187 21.70 -9.48 -3.03
N THR A 188 20.42 -9.52 -2.68
CA THR A 188 19.77 -8.58 -1.76
C THR A 188 19.15 -9.32 -0.58
N TRP A 189 19.47 -8.90 0.63
CA TRP A 189 18.82 -9.39 1.85
C TRP A 189 17.48 -8.67 2.09
N VAL A 190 16.42 -9.45 2.34
CA VAL A 190 15.14 -8.95 2.83
C VAL A 190 15.01 -9.34 4.30
N ARG A 191 15.05 -8.34 5.19
CA ARG A 191 15.11 -8.54 6.64
C ARG A 191 13.75 -8.38 7.31
N PRO A 192 13.25 -9.38 8.03
CA PRO A 192 12.09 -9.22 8.89
C PRO A 192 12.46 -8.43 10.15
N LYS A 193 11.51 -7.66 10.69
CA LYS A 193 11.61 -7.14 12.06
C LYS A 193 11.54 -8.31 13.05
N ALA A 194 12.22 -8.17 14.19
CA ALA A 194 12.16 -9.18 15.25
C ALA A 194 10.76 -9.21 15.87
N ILE A 195 9.95 -10.21 15.50
CA ILE A 195 8.58 -10.40 16.02
C ILE A 195 8.51 -11.76 16.73
N ALA A 196 7.65 -11.88 17.74
CA ALA A 196 7.36 -13.15 18.38
C ALA A 196 6.81 -14.16 17.34
N PRO A 197 7.30 -15.42 17.31
CA PRO A 197 6.86 -16.41 16.33
C PRO A 197 5.35 -16.64 16.39
N ARG A 198 4.69 -16.65 15.23
CA ARG A 198 3.28 -17.04 15.11
C ARG A 198 3.13 -18.57 15.06
N PRO A 199 1.96 -19.12 15.45
CA PRO A 199 1.65 -20.53 15.18
C PRO A 199 1.73 -20.85 13.67
N LEU A 200 2.11 -22.08 13.33
CA LEU A 200 2.12 -22.57 11.94
C LEU A 200 0.72 -22.97 11.43
N GLU A 201 -0.29 -22.91 12.30
CA GLU A 201 -1.70 -23.11 11.92
C GLU A 201 -2.31 -21.82 11.36
N ASN A 202 -3.09 -21.97 10.29
CA ASN A 202 -3.66 -20.90 9.48
C ASN A 202 -2.60 -19.91 8.95
N MET A 203 -1.47 -20.41 8.46
CA MET A 203 -0.28 -19.61 8.14
C MET A 203 -0.55 -18.34 7.30
N GLU A 204 -1.41 -18.42 6.28
CA GLU A 204 -1.76 -17.28 5.42
C GLU A 204 -3.13 -16.65 5.71
N ILE A 205 -3.89 -17.22 6.65
CA ILE A 205 -5.28 -16.81 6.94
C ILE A 205 -5.40 -16.26 8.36
N ALA A 206 -4.36 -16.43 9.17
CA ALA A 206 -4.26 -15.91 10.53
C ALA A 206 -4.15 -14.38 10.50
N ARG A 207 -5.33 -13.76 10.42
CA ARG A 207 -5.64 -12.32 10.55
C ARG A 207 -5.14 -11.44 9.38
N PRO A 208 -6.05 -10.81 8.59
CA PRO A 208 -5.63 -9.84 7.58
C PRO A 208 -5.00 -8.58 8.18
N VAL A 209 -5.35 -8.26 9.42
CA VAL A 209 -4.86 -7.12 10.19
C VAL A 209 -4.02 -7.66 11.34
N ASP A 210 -2.78 -7.18 11.43
CA ASP A 210 -1.80 -7.57 12.44
C ASP A 210 -1.90 -6.68 13.69
N GLY A 211 -2.26 -5.42 13.50
CA GLY A 211 -2.35 -4.43 14.57
C GLY A 211 -3.39 -3.36 14.30
N VAL A 212 -3.87 -2.77 15.39
CA VAL A 212 -4.63 -1.52 15.37
C VAL A 212 -3.83 -0.51 16.18
N GLU A 213 -3.67 0.68 15.62
CA GLU A 213 -2.91 1.78 16.21
C GLU A 213 -3.84 2.96 16.48
N LEU A 214 -3.62 3.63 17.61
CA LEU A 214 -4.26 4.90 17.96
C LEU A 214 -3.17 5.91 18.28
N ASP A 215 -3.19 7.03 17.57
CA ASP A 215 -2.36 8.18 17.84
C ASP A 215 -3.24 9.40 18.16
N THR A 216 -3.13 9.87 19.40
CA THR A 216 -3.85 11.04 19.91
C THR A 216 -3.03 12.32 19.86
N ASP A 217 -1.71 12.24 19.63
CA ASP A 217 -0.85 13.42 19.49
C ASP A 217 -0.86 13.92 18.04
N GLN A 218 -2.07 14.20 17.53
CA GLN A 218 -2.30 14.59 16.15
C GLN A 218 -3.14 15.87 16.09
N ALA A 219 -2.76 16.75 15.17
CA ALA A 219 -3.50 17.93 14.79
C ALA A 219 -3.44 18.11 13.28
N LYS A 220 -4.52 18.58 12.68
CA LYS A 220 -4.67 18.74 11.23
C LYS A 220 -4.55 20.21 10.85
N VAL A 221 -3.88 20.46 9.73
CA VAL A 221 -3.90 21.73 8.99
C VAL A 221 -4.35 21.42 7.56
N ALA A 222 -5.28 22.21 7.02
CA ALA A 222 -5.77 22.05 5.66
C ALA A 222 -5.78 23.40 4.93
N LEU A 223 -5.17 23.46 3.75
CA LEU A 223 -5.28 24.58 2.83
C LEU A 223 -6.34 24.22 1.79
N LEU A 224 -7.45 24.96 1.80
CA LEU A 224 -8.55 24.76 0.88
C LEU A 224 -8.41 25.67 -0.34
N ARG A 225 -8.88 25.17 -1.49
CA ARG A 225 -8.96 25.90 -2.77
C ARG A 225 -7.64 26.47 -3.25
N VAL A 226 -6.53 25.76 -3.01
CA VAL A 226 -5.24 26.12 -3.61
C VAL A 226 -5.28 25.80 -5.12
N PRO A 227 -4.56 26.55 -5.97
CA PRO A 227 -4.53 26.24 -7.41
C PRO A 227 -4.06 24.80 -7.67
N ASP A 228 -4.67 24.13 -8.65
CA ASP A 228 -4.23 22.81 -9.10
C ASP A 228 -3.25 22.96 -10.27
N ARG A 229 -1.96 23.12 -9.93
CA ARG A 229 -0.87 23.27 -10.89
C ARG A 229 0.46 22.83 -10.28
N PRO A 230 1.47 22.49 -11.11
CA PRO A 230 2.80 22.13 -10.62
C PRO A 230 3.37 23.19 -9.67
N GLY A 231 4.05 22.73 -8.61
CA GLY A 231 4.76 23.59 -7.65
C GLY A 231 4.00 23.95 -6.38
N ILE A 232 2.67 23.81 -6.31
CA ILE A 232 1.89 24.22 -5.13
C ILE A 232 2.25 23.38 -3.89
N ALA A 233 2.25 22.05 -4.01
CA ALA A 233 2.69 21.17 -2.93
C ALA A 233 4.18 21.36 -2.62
N ALA A 234 5.02 21.59 -3.62
CA ALA A 234 6.46 21.82 -3.43
C ALA A 234 6.73 23.07 -2.59
N THR A 235 6.09 24.20 -2.90
CA THR A 235 6.23 25.43 -2.12
C THR A 235 5.71 25.24 -0.69
N LEU A 236 4.53 24.66 -0.51
CA LEU A 236 3.95 24.43 0.82
C LEU A 236 4.87 23.58 1.70
N PHE A 237 5.25 22.40 1.24
CA PHE A 237 6.04 21.47 2.04
C PHE A 237 7.52 21.86 2.11
N GLY A 238 8.05 22.60 1.13
CA GLY A 238 9.37 23.21 1.17
C GLY A 238 9.51 24.19 2.34
N GLU A 239 8.55 25.09 2.52
CA GLU A 239 8.55 26.05 3.63
C GLU A 239 8.28 25.38 4.98
N ILE A 240 7.34 24.42 5.06
CA ILE A 240 7.11 23.60 6.27
C ILE A 240 8.40 22.88 6.67
N SER A 241 9.09 22.26 5.71
CA SER A 241 10.36 21.58 5.94
C SER A 241 11.48 22.55 6.31
N GLY A 242 11.54 23.75 5.73
CA GLY A 242 12.50 24.80 6.09
C GLY A 242 12.37 25.24 7.55
N GLN A 243 11.17 25.08 8.11
CA GLN A 243 10.88 25.29 9.53
C GLN A 243 11.11 24.03 10.40
N GLN A 244 11.62 22.92 9.84
CA GLN A 244 11.83 21.65 10.56
C GLN A 244 10.55 21.16 11.25
N LEU A 245 9.41 21.31 10.58
CA LEU A 245 8.13 20.77 11.04
C LEU A 245 7.95 19.36 10.47
N PRO A 246 8.04 18.30 11.29
CA PRO A 246 7.71 16.95 10.84
C PRO A 246 6.21 16.86 10.54
N VAL A 247 5.90 16.30 9.38
CA VAL A 247 4.54 16.04 8.91
C VAL A 247 4.35 14.53 8.86
N ASP A 248 3.17 14.06 9.26
CA ASP A 248 2.81 12.64 9.27
C ASP A 248 1.93 12.29 8.06
N LEU A 249 0.62 12.55 8.12
CA LEU A 249 -0.26 12.35 6.97
C LEU A 249 -0.18 13.54 6.03
N ILE A 250 -0.10 13.30 4.72
CA ILE A 250 -0.32 14.28 3.65
C ILE A 250 -1.41 13.71 2.74
N ILE A 251 -2.48 14.47 2.58
CA ILE A 251 -3.66 14.08 1.84
C ILE A 251 -4.02 15.19 0.87
N GLN A 252 -4.03 14.87 -0.42
CA GLN A 252 -4.59 15.72 -1.47
C GLN A 252 -5.58 14.88 -2.27
N SER A 253 -6.84 15.32 -2.31
CA SER A 253 -7.92 14.60 -2.99
C SER A 253 -8.05 15.02 -4.46
N ILE A 254 -9.17 14.67 -5.10
CA ILE A 254 -9.48 15.07 -6.48
C ILE A 254 -9.73 16.57 -6.58
N HIS A 255 -9.24 17.17 -7.66
CA HIS A 255 -9.45 18.59 -7.95
C HIS A 255 -10.94 18.94 -8.19
N GLU A 256 -11.27 20.20 -7.90
CA GLU A 256 -12.54 20.81 -8.25
C GLU A 256 -12.29 22.07 -9.08
N GLY A 257 -12.72 22.01 -10.35
CA GLY A 257 -12.34 23.03 -11.34
C GLY A 257 -10.81 23.08 -11.45
N ASN A 258 -10.23 24.25 -11.18
CA ASN A 258 -8.79 24.50 -11.25
C ASN A 258 -8.14 24.60 -9.85
N THR A 259 -8.79 24.03 -8.83
CA THR A 259 -8.31 24.10 -7.45
C THR A 259 -8.35 22.74 -6.77
N ASN A 260 -7.54 22.56 -5.74
CA ASN A 260 -7.51 21.37 -4.91
C ASN A 260 -7.40 21.78 -3.42
N ASP A 261 -7.53 20.79 -2.54
CA ASP A 261 -7.36 20.95 -1.10
C ASP A 261 -6.20 20.06 -0.65
N ILE A 262 -5.27 20.63 0.11
CA ILE A 262 -4.11 19.91 0.67
C ILE A 262 -4.26 19.92 2.19
N ALA A 263 -4.33 18.74 2.79
CA ALA A 263 -4.37 18.56 4.22
C ALA A 263 -3.16 17.77 4.70
N PHE A 264 -2.69 18.10 5.89
CA PHE A 264 -1.63 17.34 6.53
C PHE A 264 -1.79 17.33 8.05
N THR A 265 -1.14 16.37 8.70
CA THR A 265 -1.13 16.28 10.16
C THR A 265 0.26 16.50 10.74
N VAL A 266 0.27 17.09 11.94
CA VAL A 266 1.45 17.36 12.76
C VAL A 266 1.16 16.98 14.21
N ARG A 267 2.19 16.87 15.04
CA ARG A 267 2.01 16.71 16.50
C ARG A 267 1.26 17.91 17.09
N GLN A 268 0.46 17.70 18.13
CA GLN A 268 -0.41 18.76 18.68
C GLN A 268 0.38 19.98 19.14
N GLY A 269 1.53 19.76 19.77
CA GLY A 269 2.41 20.84 20.23
C GLY A 269 2.97 21.72 19.11
N LEU A 270 2.92 21.26 17.84
CA LEU A 270 3.44 21.97 16.67
C LEU A 270 2.34 22.70 15.87
N LEU A 271 1.05 22.49 16.21
CA LEU A 271 -0.07 23.06 15.45
C LEU A 271 0.01 24.58 15.27
N PRO A 272 0.26 25.40 16.31
CA PRO A 272 0.27 26.86 16.13
C PRO A 272 1.35 27.33 15.14
N ARG A 273 2.48 26.61 15.09
CA ARG A 273 3.57 26.91 14.17
C ARG A 273 3.24 26.46 12.75
N ALA A 274 2.67 25.27 12.59
CA ALA A 274 2.23 24.76 11.28
C ALA A 274 1.14 25.64 10.66
N GLU A 275 0.16 26.07 11.45
CA GLU A 275 -0.90 26.98 11.02
C GLU A 275 -0.34 28.36 10.61
N ALA A 276 0.56 28.94 11.41
CA ALA A 276 1.18 30.21 11.09
C ALA A 276 1.97 30.16 9.77
N VAL A 277 2.70 29.08 9.54
CA VAL A 277 3.45 28.85 8.28
C VAL A 277 2.47 28.70 7.11
N ALA A 278 1.45 27.84 7.22
CA ALA A 278 0.44 27.66 6.19
C ALA A 278 -0.29 28.97 5.84
N ALA A 279 -0.68 29.76 6.86
CA ALA A 279 -1.35 31.04 6.69
C ALA A 279 -0.44 32.09 6.03
N ALA A 280 0.86 32.09 6.33
CA ALA A 280 1.82 33.00 5.71
C ALA A 280 2.07 32.67 4.23
N ILE A 281 2.03 31.38 3.86
CA ILE A 281 2.30 30.90 2.50
C ILE A 281 1.06 31.03 1.60
N LEU A 282 -0.14 30.88 2.15
CA LEU A 282 -1.38 30.84 1.36
C LEU A 282 -1.52 32.01 0.35
N PRO A 283 -1.24 33.28 0.70
CA PRO A 283 -1.28 34.38 -0.26
C PRO A 283 -0.30 34.21 -1.43
N MET A 284 0.87 33.61 -1.19
CA MET A 284 1.86 33.34 -2.24
C MET A 284 1.37 32.26 -3.22
N LEU A 285 0.61 31.28 -2.74
CA LEU A 285 0.09 30.18 -3.55
C LEU A 285 -1.08 30.64 -4.45
N VAL A 286 -1.98 31.46 -3.90
CA VAL A 286 -3.21 31.92 -4.58
C VAL A 286 -2.93 33.13 -5.50
N GLY A 287 -1.85 33.88 -5.26
CA GLY A 287 -1.49 35.11 -5.99
C GLY A 287 -2.07 36.39 -5.34
N GLU A 288 -1.54 37.57 -5.69
CA GLU A 288 -1.99 38.86 -5.12
C GLU A 288 -3.51 39.05 -5.27
N VAL A 289 -4.18 39.14 -4.13
CA VAL A 289 -5.53 39.68 -4.02
C VAL A 289 -5.41 41.21 -4.10
N SER A 290 -6.05 41.82 -5.09
CA SER A 290 -6.28 43.26 -5.12
C SER A 290 -6.88 43.72 -3.79
N ALA A 291 -6.23 44.67 -3.13
CA ALA A 291 -6.44 45.09 -1.74
C ALA A 291 -7.79 45.77 -1.45
N GLU A 292 -8.89 45.07 -1.65
CA GLU A 292 -10.24 45.46 -1.18
C GLU A 292 -10.83 44.28 -0.40
N GLY A 293 -10.53 44.15 0.89
CA GLY A 293 -11.19 43.13 1.70
C GLY A 293 -10.57 42.72 3.03
N ILE A 294 -9.47 43.32 3.49
CA ILE A 294 -8.96 43.05 4.85
C ILE A 294 -9.70 43.99 5.83
N THR A 295 -10.78 43.52 6.44
CA THR A 295 -11.26 44.10 7.71
C THR A 295 -10.83 43.19 8.85
N ALA A 296 -10.06 43.76 9.77
CA ALA A 296 -9.66 43.11 11.01
C ALA A 296 -10.89 42.92 11.91
N GLN A 297 -11.48 41.72 11.91
CA GLN A 297 -12.20 41.07 13.01
C GLN A 297 -12.86 39.78 12.51
N GLY A 298 -12.60 38.67 13.21
CA GLY A 298 -13.18 37.37 12.89
C GLY A 298 -14.69 37.29 13.16
N ILE A 299 -15.27 36.22 12.58
CA ILE A 299 -16.63 35.67 12.80
C ILE A 299 -17.78 36.55 12.31
N THR A 300 -18.43 36.14 11.22
CA THR A 300 -19.91 36.15 11.15
C THR A 300 -20.45 34.94 10.37
N ALA A 301 -21.53 34.39 10.90
CA ALA A 301 -22.38 33.43 10.24
C ALA A 301 -23.11 34.09 9.04
N GLN A 302 -23.42 33.26 8.04
CA GLN A 302 -24.18 33.60 6.82
C GLN A 302 -23.39 34.34 5.72
N GLY A 303 -22.57 33.58 5.00
CA GLY A 303 -21.99 34.00 3.73
C GLY A 303 -23.00 33.90 2.59
N ILE A 304 -23.57 35.02 2.16
CA ILE A 304 -24.02 35.23 0.78
C ILE A 304 -23.69 36.68 0.40
N THR A 305 -22.67 36.87 -0.43
CA THR A 305 -22.52 38.09 -1.23
C THR A 305 -22.93 37.78 -2.67
N ALA A 306 -23.79 38.62 -3.22
CA ALA A 306 -24.23 38.55 -4.61
C ALA A 306 -23.15 39.20 -5.48
N GLN A 307 -22.67 38.43 -6.47
CA GLN A 307 -21.70 38.75 -7.55
C GLN A 307 -20.30 38.14 -7.35
N GLY A 308 -20.04 37.07 -8.11
CA GLY A 308 -18.69 36.56 -8.43
C GLY A 308 -18.01 35.77 -7.31
N ILE A 309 -17.86 34.46 -7.49
CA ILE A 309 -17.02 33.61 -6.62
C ILE A 309 -15.57 34.08 -6.77
N THR A 310 -15.08 34.93 -5.86
CA THR A 310 -13.64 35.12 -5.68
C THR A 310 -13.11 33.91 -4.94
N ALA A 311 -12.27 33.11 -5.61
CA ALA A 311 -11.57 31.98 -5.06
C ALA A 311 -10.53 32.45 -4.03
N GLN A 312 -10.98 32.71 -2.80
CA GLN A 312 -10.05 32.88 -1.68
C GLN A 312 -9.70 31.50 -1.15
N GLY A 313 -8.41 31.18 -1.12
CA GLY A 313 -7.92 30.05 -0.37
C GLY A 313 -8.16 30.26 1.13
N GLU A 314 -8.25 29.18 1.89
CA GLU A 314 -8.54 29.21 3.33
C GLU A 314 -7.63 28.22 4.06
N VAL A 315 -7.17 28.57 5.26
CA VAL A 315 -6.48 27.63 6.16
C VAL A 315 -7.44 27.21 7.26
N LEU A 316 -7.65 25.90 7.41
CA LEU A 316 -8.38 25.31 8.53
C LEU A 316 -7.42 24.53 9.42
N SER A 317 -7.62 24.59 10.73
CA SER A 317 -6.90 23.78 11.70
C SER A 317 -7.86 23.08 12.66
N ASP A 318 -7.48 21.88 13.10
CA ASP A 318 -8.25 21.12 14.10
C ASP A 318 -7.30 20.32 15.00
N SER A 319 -7.39 20.56 16.31
CA SER A 319 -6.62 19.85 17.34
C SER A 319 -7.40 18.74 18.02
N GLN A 320 -8.71 18.64 17.80
CA GLN A 320 -9.60 17.68 18.46
C GLN A 320 -9.76 16.43 17.59
N ILE A 321 -8.65 15.89 17.10
CA ILE A 321 -8.61 14.72 16.23
C ILE A 321 -7.72 13.61 16.80
N ALA A 322 -7.96 12.39 16.34
CA ALA A 322 -7.06 11.27 16.54
C ALA A 322 -6.89 10.47 15.24
N LYS A 323 -5.71 9.89 15.02
CA LYS A 323 -5.43 8.97 13.92
C LYS A 323 -5.63 7.54 14.44
N VAL A 324 -6.60 6.82 13.86
CA VAL A 324 -6.76 5.38 14.08
C VAL A 324 -6.36 4.63 12.82
N SER A 325 -5.55 3.60 12.95
CA SER A 325 -5.05 2.84 11.80
C SER A 325 -5.19 1.35 12.02
N ILE A 326 -5.46 0.63 10.94
CA ILE A 326 -5.23 -0.82 10.86
C ILE A 326 -4.00 -1.05 10.00
N SER A 327 -3.15 -1.99 10.41
CA SER A 327 -1.96 -2.39 9.64
C SER A 327 -1.88 -3.90 9.52
N GLY A 328 -1.53 -4.38 8.33
CA GLY A 328 -1.29 -5.80 8.08
C GLY A 328 -0.99 -6.11 6.62
N ALA A 329 -0.04 -7.01 6.38
CA ALA A 329 0.29 -7.42 5.00
C ALA A 329 -0.83 -8.26 4.37
N GLY A 330 -1.62 -8.96 5.20
CA GLY A 330 -2.77 -9.75 4.75
C GLY A 330 -3.92 -8.91 4.18
N MET A 331 -3.79 -7.57 4.19
CA MET A 331 -4.67 -6.62 3.52
C MET A 331 -4.41 -6.55 2.00
N ILE A 332 -3.18 -6.83 1.56
CA ILE A 332 -2.75 -6.64 0.15
C ILE A 332 -3.62 -7.49 -0.78
N GLY A 333 -4.31 -6.82 -1.70
CA GLY A 333 -5.15 -7.46 -2.70
C GLY A 333 -6.33 -8.27 -2.13
N ARG A 334 -6.66 -8.07 -0.85
CA ARG A 334 -7.82 -8.70 -0.19
C ARG A 334 -8.98 -7.71 -0.16
N PRO A 335 -10.03 -7.91 -1.01
CA PRO A 335 -11.20 -7.04 -0.98
C PRO A 335 -11.86 -7.07 0.39
N GLY A 336 -12.35 -5.91 0.83
CA GLY A 336 -13.23 -5.80 2.00
C GLY A 336 -12.56 -5.52 3.34
N VAL A 337 -11.22 -5.56 3.47
CA VAL A 337 -10.58 -5.26 4.77
C VAL A 337 -10.79 -3.78 5.17
N ALA A 338 -10.54 -2.84 4.25
CA ALA A 338 -10.85 -1.43 4.47
C ALA A 338 -12.37 -1.20 4.70
N ALA A 339 -13.22 -1.91 3.94
CA ALA A 339 -14.66 -1.83 4.10
C ALA A 339 -15.12 -2.28 5.50
N GLN A 340 -14.53 -3.35 6.02
CA GLN A 340 -14.79 -3.86 7.37
C GLN A 340 -14.34 -2.88 8.45
N MET A 341 -13.20 -2.18 8.25
CA MET A 341 -12.78 -1.10 9.14
C MET A 341 -13.82 0.02 9.17
N PHE A 342 -14.27 0.49 8.00
CA PHE A 342 -15.25 1.57 7.92
C PHE A 342 -16.60 1.15 8.52
N GLN A 343 -17.01 -0.11 8.32
CA GLN A 343 -18.23 -0.65 8.90
C GLN A 343 -18.12 -0.71 10.43
N SER A 344 -16.99 -1.18 10.97
CA SER A 344 -16.73 -1.23 12.41
C SER A 344 -16.82 0.16 13.06
N LEU A 345 -16.20 1.16 12.43
CA LEU A 345 -16.30 2.55 12.89
C LEU A 345 -17.73 3.08 12.81
N ALA A 346 -18.47 2.76 11.73
CA ALA A 346 -19.85 3.17 11.55
C ALA A 346 -20.79 2.55 12.59
N ASP A 347 -20.67 1.25 12.86
CA ASP A 347 -21.43 0.53 13.88
C ASP A 347 -21.14 1.07 15.27
N ALA A 348 -19.89 1.47 15.50
CA ALA A 348 -19.46 2.17 16.69
C ALA A 348 -19.88 3.64 16.72
N GLY A 349 -20.61 4.16 15.71
CA GLY A 349 -21.08 5.54 15.61
C GLY A 349 -19.97 6.58 15.50
N VAL A 350 -18.82 6.21 14.96
CA VAL A 350 -17.64 7.06 14.75
C VAL A 350 -17.67 7.61 13.32
N ASN A 351 -17.60 8.93 13.18
CA ASN A 351 -17.52 9.53 11.85
C ASN A 351 -16.06 9.62 11.37
N ILE A 352 -15.84 9.36 10.08
CA ILE A 352 -14.51 9.42 9.47
C ILE A 352 -14.34 10.80 8.82
N GLN A 353 -13.34 11.57 9.24
CA GLN A 353 -13.05 12.88 8.68
C GLN A 353 -12.09 12.80 7.48
N MET A 354 -11.06 11.97 7.59
CA MET A 354 -10.06 11.75 6.55
C MET A 354 -9.74 10.27 6.43
N ILE A 355 -9.39 9.83 5.22
CA ILE A 355 -8.87 8.49 4.93
C ILE A 355 -7.57 8.67 4.16
N SER A 356 -6.52 7.96 4.56
CA SER A 356 -5.29 7.75 3.80
C SER A 356 -4.96 6.26 3.84
N THR A 357 -4.57 5.69 2.71
CA THR A 357 -4.21 4.26 2.65
C THR A 357 -2.86 4.06 1.97
N SER A 358 -2.17 3.02 2.43
CA SER A 358 -1.16 2.29 1.68
C SER A 358 -1.58 0.82 1.57
N GLU A 359 -0.73 0.00 0.97
CA GLU A 359 -1.04 -1.37 0.61
C GLU A 359 -1.08 -2.27 1.84
N VAL A 360 -0.43 -1.87 2.93
CA VAL A 360 -0.43 -2.58 4.22
C VAL A 360 -1.08 -1.79 5.36
N LYS A 361 -1.59 -0.57 5.12
CA LYS A 361 -2.14 0.29 6.18
C LYS A 361 -3.33 1.12 5.71
N VAL A 362 -4.36 1.21 6.54
CA VAL A 362 -5.49 2.13 6.35
C VAL A 362 -5.58 3.01 7.58
N SER A 363 -5.43 4.31 7.39
CA SER A 363 -5.48 5.32 8.45
C SER A 363 -6.71 6.20 8.27
N CYS A 364 -7.48 6.33 9.35
CA CYS A 364 -8.62 7.22 9.44
C CYS A 364 -8.36 8.29 10.49
N VAL A 365 -8.71 9.52 10.17
CA VAL A 365 -8.77 10.59 11.17
C VAL A 365 -10.20 10.72 11.67
N VAL A 366 -10.37 10.67 12.97
CA VAL A 366 -11.65 10.71 13.69
C VAL A 366 -11.62 11.82 14.73
N GLU A 367 -12.78 12.20 15.25
CA GLU A 367 -12.87 13.15 16.38
C GLU A 367 -12.22 12.54 17.64
N MET A 368 -11.43 13.33 18.36
CA MET A 368 -10.71 12.87 19.55
C MET A 368 -11.65 12.31 20.63
N ALA A 369 -12.84 12.88 20.80
CA ALA A 369 -13.85 12.39 21.74
C ALA A 369 -14.38 10.98 21.38
N GLN A 370 -14.12 10.50 20.16
CA GLN A 370 -14.59 9.21 19.65
C GLN A 370 -13.46 8.15 19.57
N SER A 371 -12.22 8.51 19.89
CA SER A 371 -11.03 7.67 19.70
C SER A 371 -11.08 6.34 20.48
N ASP A 372 -11.51 6.38 21.75
CA ASP A 372 -11.62 5.18 22.61
C ASP A 372 -12.64 4.17 22.06
N ARG A 373 -13.77 4.68 21.53
CA ARG A 373 -14.79 3.84 20.86
C ARG A 373 -14.23 3.25 19.57
N ALA A 374 -13.53 4.06 18.79
CA ALA A 374 -12.93 3.63 17.53
C ALA A 374 -11.90 2.50 17.74
N ILE A 375 -10.92 2.69 18.62
CA ILE A 375 -9.88 1.68 18.88
C ILE A 375 -10.50 0.39 19.45
N THR A 376 -11.46 0.50 20.36
CA THR A 376 -12.13 -0.67 20.96
C THR A 376 -12.89 -1.47 19.89
N ALA A 377 -13.65 -0.80 19.03
CA ALA A 377 -14.41 -1.44 17.97
C ALA A 377 -13.49 -2.14 16.96
N LEU A 378 -12.39 -1.49 16.56
CA LEU A 378 -11.42 -2.06 15.63
C LEU A 378 -10.70 -3.28 16.23
N CYS A 379 -10.23 -3.18 17.47
CA CYS A 379 -9.60 -4.30 18.19
C CYS A 379 -10.54 -5.52 18.29
N GLN A 380 -11.83 -5.29 18.61
CA GLN A 380 -12.85 -6.35 18.64
C GLN A 380 -13.11 -6.95 17.25
N THR A 381 -13.22 -6.11 16.23
CA THR A 381 -13.54 -6.53 14.86
C THR A 381 -12.44 -7.38 14.25
N PHE A 382 -11.18 -7.01 14.45
CA PHE A 382 -10.03 -7.70 13.89
C PHE A 382 -9.40 -8.72 14.85
N GLY A 383 -9.88 -8.81 16.09
CA GLY A 383 -9.40 -9.75 17.11
C GLY A 383 -7.94 -9.52 17.50
N VAL A 384 -7.46 -8.27 17.44
CA VAL A 384 -6.08 -7.87 17.77
C VAL A 384 -6.07 -6.93 18.97
N THR A 385 -4.94 -6.87 19.67
CA THR A 385 -4.70 -5.89 20.73
C THR A 385 -4.17 -4.60 20.13
N SER A 386 -4.50 -3.46 20.74
CA SER A 386 -3.93 -2.17 20.33
C SER A 386 -2.42 -2.19 20.51
N SER A 387 -1.69 -1.84 19.47
CA SER A 387 -0.26 -1.56 19.56
C SER A 387 -0.11 -0.12 20.02
N SER A 388 0.70 0.12 21.06
CA SER A 388 1.08 1.48 21.41
C SER A 388 1.99 2.03 20.32
N VAL A 389 1.76 3.28 19.91
CA VAL A 389 2.69 4.06 19.08
C VAL A 389 3.90 4.40 19.95
N THR A 390 4.72 3.39 20.26
CA THR A 390 5.99 3.58 20.95
C THR A 390 7.05 2.97 20.08
N THR A 391 7.55 3.77 19.16
CA THR A 391 8.85 3.56 18.52
C THR A 391 9.86 3.41 19.68
N SER A 392 10.44 2.23 19.85
CA SER A 392 11.43 2.05 20.92
C SER A 392 12.67 2.89 20.60
N ALA A 393 13.47 3.25 21.62
CA ALA A 393 14.72 3.97 21.38
C ALA A 393 15.65 3.22 20.40
N ALA A 394 15.59 1.88 20.39
CA ALA A 394 16.33 1.05 19.44
C ALA A 394 15.76 1.11 18.01
N ASP A 395 14.43 1.27 17.85
CA ASP A 395 13.80 1.47 16.54
C ASP A 395 14.13 2.86 15.97
N LEU A 396 14.25 3.89 16.82
CA LEU A 396 14.73 5.22 16.41
C LEU A 396 16.20 5.18 15.98
N ASP A 397 17.09 4.57 16.76
CA ASP A 397 18.52 4.49 16.41
C ASP A 397 18.75 3.70 15.10
N ALA A 398 17.96 2.64 14.86
CA ALA A 398 17.99 1.90 13.62
C ALA A 398 17.45 2.70 12.42
N ALA A 399 16.37 3.47 12.61
CA ALA A 399 15.79 4.32 11.57
C ALA A 399 16.72 5.48 11.17
N ILE A 400 17.46 6.07 12.13
CA ILE A 400 18.43 7.16 11.88
C ILE A 400 19.61 6.69 11.00
N ALA A 401 19.96 5.41 11.04
CA ALA A 401 21.03 4.82 10.22
C ALA A 401 20.58 4.44 8.80
N MET A 402 19.28 4.50 8.50
CA MET A 402 18.72 4.10 7.21
C MET A 402 18.61 5.29 6.25
N PRO A 403 18.73 5.05 4.93
CA PRO A 403 18.45 6.09 3.95
C PRO A 403 16.97 6.53 4.04
N PRO A 404 16.67 7.83 3.80
CA PRO A 404 15.30 8.35 3.84
C PRO A 404 14.36 7.60 2.89
N VAL A 405 14.85 7.34 1.68
CA VAL A 405 14.16 6.60 0.63
C VAL A 405 15.06 5.46 0.21
N ARG A 406 14.51 4.25 0.20
CA ARG A 406 15.20 3.03 -0.19
C ARG A 406 15.00 2.73 -1.68
N GLY A 407 13.81 3.02 -2.21
CA GLY A 407 13.45 2.77 -3.60
C GLY A 407 12.24 3.57 -4.06
N VAL A 408 12.01 3.55 -5.38
CA VAL A 408 10.88 4.21 -6.05
C VAL A 408 10.24 3.27 -7.04
N ALA A 409 8.92 3.35 -7.17
CA ALA A 409 8.17 2.48 -8.07
C ALA A 409 7.06 3.24 -8.80
N LEU A 410 6.66 2.68 -9.93
CA LEU A 410 5.65 3.23 -10.82
C LEU A 410 4.62 2.16 -11.17
N ASP A 411 3.36 2.44 -10.88
CA ASP A 411 2.23 1.65 -11.33
C ASP A 411 1.41 2.43 -12.37
N ARG A 412 1.34 1.89 -13.58
CA ARG A 412 0.58 2.43 -14.72
C ARG A 412 -0.74 1.69 -14.98
N ASN A 413 -1.06 0.69 -14.17
CA ASN A 413 -2.24 -0.15 -14.35
C ASN A 413 -3.35 0.21 -13.36
N GLN A 414 -3.46 1.48 -13.00
CA GLN A 414 -4.45 1.99 -12.06
C GLN A 414 -5.41 2.95 -12.77
N ALA A 415 -6.67 2.89 -12.39
CA ALA A 415 -7.66 3.91 -12.72
C ALA A 415 -8.07 4.62 -11.43
N GLN A 416 -8.24 5.94 -11.52
CA GLN A 416 -8.84 6.74 -10.47
C GLN A 416 -10.37 6.74 -10.63
N LEU A 417 -11.08 6.46 -9.54
CA LEU A 417 -12.52 6.72 -9.43
C LEU A 417 -12.75 7.79 -8.38
N ALA A 418 -13.75 8.63 -8.61
CA ALA A 418 -14.16 9.63 -7.64
C ALA A 418 -15.68 9.65 -7.50
N ILE A 419 -16.16 9.57 -6.26
CA ILE A 419 -17.56 9.71 -5.92
C ILE A 419 -17.73 11.08 -5.27
N ARG A 420 -18.41 11.99 -5.97
CA ARG A 420 -18.63 13.35 -5.51
C ARG A 420 -19.93 13.48 -4.72
N ARG A 421 -19.93 14.34 -3.71
CA ARG A 421 -21.10 14.69 -2.88
C ARG A 421 -21.68 13.52 -2.08
N ILE A 422 -20.82 12.66 -1.52
CA ILE A 422 -21.25 11.63 -0.56
C ILE A 422 -21.63 12.31 0.76
N PRO A 423 -22.78 11.99 1.37
CA PRO A 423 -23.13 12.48 2.71
C PRO A 423 -22.03 12.21 3.76
N ASP A 424 -21.67 13.23 4.51
CA ASP A 424 -20.65 13.17 5.57
C ASP A 424 -21.27 12.67 6.88
N GLN A 425 -21.58 11.38 6.92
CA GLN A 425 -22.15 10.71 8.09
C GLN A 425 -21.61 9.27 8.20
N PRO A 426 -21.61 8.70 9.43
CA PRO A 426 -21.15 7.34 9.65
C PRO A 426 -21.79 6.32 8.69
N GLY A 427 -20.97 5.41 8.17
CA GLY A 427 -21.41 4.29 7.32
C GLY A 427 -21.43 4.55 5.82
N MET A 428 -21.26 5.79 5.34
CA MET A 428 -21.27 6.03 3.88
C MET A 428 -20.06 5.40 3.18
N ALA A 429 -18.84 5.58 3.71
CA ALA A 429 -17.65 4.92 3.19
C ALA A 429 -17.77 3.39 3.26
N ALA A 430 -18.30 2.86 4.38
CA ALA A 430 -18.54 1.42 4.55
C ALA A 430 -19.43 0.86 3.43
N ARG A 431 -20.57 1.51 3.14
CA ARG A 431 -21.48 1.09 2.07
C ARG A 431 -20.82 1.05 0.70
N VAL A 432 -20.04 2.08 0.36
CA VAL A 432 -19.32 2.16 -0.93
C VAL A 432 -18.32 1.01 -1.07
N PHE A 433 -17.45 0.83 -0.08
CA PHE A 433 -16.35 -0.13 -0.19
C PHE A 433 -16.80 -1.58 0.08
N MET A 434 -17.88 -1.79 0.84
CA MET A 434 -18.51 -3.11 0.97
C MET A 434 -19.09 -3.56 -0.36
N LEU A 435 -19.78 -2.68 -1.09
CA LEU A 435 -20.35 -3.01 -2.39
C LEU A 435 -19.26 -3.41 -3.40
N LEU A 436 -18.14 -2.69 -3.43
CA LEU A 436 -16.98 -3.06 -4.26
C LEU A 436 -16.39 -4.41 -3.84
N ALA A 437 -16.26 -4.67 -2.54
CA ALA A 437 -15.73 -5.92 -2.01
C ALA A 437 -16.63 -7.13 -2.32
N GLU A 438 -17.95 -6.98 -2.23
CA GLU A 438 -18.94 -8.01 -2.62
C GLU A 438 -18.79 -8.41 -4.09
N HIS A 439 -18.40 -7.47 -4.95
CA HIS A 439 -18.11 -7.70 -6.36
C HIS A 439 -16.65 -8.10 -6.63
N GLN A 440 -15.87 -8.40 -5.59
CA GLN A 440 -14.46 -8.80 -5.69
C GLN A 440 -13.59 -7.77 -6.41
N ILE A 441 -13.87 -6.48 -6.19
CA ILE A 441 -13.06 -5.36 -6.69
C ILE A 441 -12.14 -4.94 -5.54
N SER A 442 -10.83 -5.09 -5.74
CA SER A 442 -9.83 -4.61 -4.79
C SER A 442 -9.59 -3.12 -5.01
N VAL A 443 -9.55 -2.37 -3.92
CA VAL A 443 -9.19 -0.95 -3.93
C VAL A 443 -7.75 -0.82 -3.43
N ASP A 444 -7.00 0.11 -4.02
CA ASP A 444 -5.59 0.32 -3.74
C ASP A 444 -5.38 1.54 -2.84
N MET A 445 -5.61 2.74 -3.38
CA MET A 445 -5.58 3.99 -2.63
C MET A 445 -6.99 4.47 -2.31
N ILE A 446 -7.26 4.96 -1.09
CA ILE A 446 -8.51 5.65 -0.73
C ILE A 446 -8.17 7.00 -0.11
N ILE A 447 -8.77 8.06 -0.65
CA ILE A 447 -8.62 9.43 -0.19
C ILE A 447 -10.00 10.07 0.00
N GLN A 448 -10.25 10.60 1.19
CA GLN A 448 -11.44 11.43 1.45
C GLN A 448 -11.05 12.91 1.60
N SER A 449 -11.72 13.78 0.84
CA SER A 449 -11.45 15.23 0.84
C SER A 449 -11.83 15.92 2.16
N GLN A 450 -11.11 17.00 2.49
CA GLN A 450 -11.44 17.88 3.62
C GLN A 450 -12.61 18.80 3.37
N ARG A 451 -12.94 19.07 2.11
CA ARG A 451 -13.97 20.02 1.79
C ARG A 451 -15.34 19.43 2.04
N CYS A 452 -15.97 19.93 3.09
CA CYS A 452 -17.37 19.71 3.36
C CYS A 452 -18.21 20.73 2.57
N ARG A 453 -19.20 20.24 1.82
CA ARG A 453 -20.19 21.08 1.13
C ARG A 453 -21.57 20.76 1.65
N VAL A 454 -22.37 21.79 1.89
CA VAL A 454 -23.79 21.61 2.18
C VAL A 454 -24.55 21.60 0.86
N VAL A 455 -25.00 20.42 0.43
CA VAL A 455 -25.83 20.23 -0.76
C VAL A 455 -27.24 19.85 -0.28
N ASN A 456 -28.25 20.63 -0.64
CA ASN A 456 -29.64 20.40 -0.21
C ASN A 456 -29.80 20.27 1.33
N GLY A 457 -29.01 21.01 2.11
CA GLY A 457 -29.04 20.97 3.58
C GLY A 457 -28.27 19.82 4.21
N VAL A 458 -27.61 18.97 3.43
CA VAL A 458 -26.81 17.83 3.89
C VAL A 458 -25.32 18.12 3.70
N SER A 459 -24.54 17.90 4.75
CA SER A 459 -23.07 17.92 4.69
C SER A 459 -22.57 16.79 3.79
N THR A 460 -21.69 17.08 2.83
CA THR A 460 -21.17 16.12 1.85
C THR A 460 -19.68 16.28 1.63
N ARG A 461 -19.01 15.19 1.26
CA ARG A 461 -17.58 15.10 0.91
C ARG A 461 -17.38 14.31 -0.37
N ASP A 462 -16.22 14.48 -0.97
CA ASP A 462 -15.78 13.68 -2.11
C ASP A 462 -14.86 12.55 -1.61
N ILE A 463 -15.04 11.34 -2.15
CA ILE A 463 -14.16 10.19 -1.92
C ILE A 463 -13.56 9.79 -3.26
N ALA A 464 -12.24 9.80 -3.34
CA ALA A 464 -11.48 9.32 -4.49
C ALA A 464 -10.72 8.05 -4.11
N PHE A 465 -10.58 7.12 -5.04
CA PHE A 465 -9.83 5.90 -4.82
C PHE A 465 -9.28 5.33 -6.13
N THR A 466 -8.31 4.43 -6.06
CA THR A 466 -7.76 3.74 -7.22
C THR A 466 -8.12 2.26 -7.22
N VAL A 467 -8.33 1.71 -8.42
CA VAL A 467 -8.50 0.28 -8.67
C VAL A 467 -7.65 -0.13 -9.86
N ALA A 468 -7.42 -1.43 -10.02
CA ALA A 468 -6.78 -1.93 -11.23
C ALA A 468 -7.53 -1.45 -12.49
N GLN A 469 -6.80 -1.03 -13.52
CA GLN A 469 -7.36 -0.51 -14.78
C GLN A 469 -8.40 -1.47 -15.39
N ALA A 470 -8.17 -2.78 -15.26
CA ALA A 470 -9.09 -3.82 -15.73
C ALA A 470 -10.45 -3.85 -14.99
N ASP A 471 -10.50 -3.32 -13.76
CA ASP A 471 -11.69 -3.27 -12.91
C ASP A 471 -12.43 -1.93 -12.97
N ALA A 472 -11.88 -0.92 -13.64
CA ALA A 472 -12.39 0.46 -13.61
C ALA A 472 -13.85 0.58 -14.08
N GLU A 473 -14.17 0.03 -15.26
CA GLU A 473 -15.54 0.08 -15.80
C GLU A 473 -16.53 -0.72 -14.95
N ARG A 474 -16.11 -1.89 -14.47
CA ARG A 474 -16.92 -2.72 -13.56
C ARG A 474 -17.23 -1.98 -12.26
N ALA A 475 -16.24 -1.29 -11.69
CA ALA A 475 -16.43 -0.47 -10.49
C ALA A 475 -17.39 0.70 -10.75
N ARG A 476 -17.27 1.37 -11.90
CA ARG A 476 -18.17 2.46 -12.32
C ARG A 476 -19.62 2.00 -12.41
N GLU A 477 -19.87 0.85 -13.03
CA GLU A 477 -21.21 0.29 -13.18
C GLU A 477 -21.83 -0.07 -11.83
N VAL A 478 -21.07 -0.78 -10.99
CA VAL A 478 -21.51 -1.19 -9.64
C VAL A 478 -21.86 0.03 -8.78
N LEU A 479 -21.02 1.06 -8.78
CA LEU A 479 -21.28 2.29 -8.01
C LEU A 479 -22.40 3.13 -8.62
N GLY A 480 -22.47 3.19 -9.95
CA GLY A 480 -23.52 3.88 -10.69
C GLY A 480 -24.92 3.42 -10.29
N ALA A 481 -25.08 2.11 -10.08
CA ALA A 481 -26.35 1.49 -9.69
C ALA A 481 -26.88 1.91 -8.31
N VAL A 482 -26.02 2.45 -7.42
CA VAL A 482 -26.39 2.80 -6.04
C VAL A 482 -26.35 4.29 -5.74
N THR A 483 -25.98 5.13 -6.71
CA THR A 483 -25.83 6.60 -6.56
C THR A 483 -27.05 7.29 -5.93
N ALA A 484 -28.26 6.95 -6.39
CA ALA A 484 -29.50 7.49 -5.83
C ALA A 484 -29.68 7.13 -4.33
N THR A 485 -29.29 5.91 -3.94
CA THR A 485 -29.38 5.44 -2.54
C THR A 485 -28.25 5.97 -1.64
N LEU A 486 -27.21 6.55 -2.24
CA LEU A 486 -26.07 7.17 -1.57
C LEU A 486 -26.23 8.70 -1.44
N GLY A 487 -27.34 9.27 -1.91
CA GLY A 487 -27.63 10.71 -1.76
C GLY A 487 -27.40 11.54 -3.03
N ASP A 488 -27.72 10.98 -4.21
CA ASP A 488 -27.52 11.64 -5.52
C ASP A 488 -26.06 12.06 -5.77
N CYS A 489 -25.14 11.14 -5.46
CA CYS A 489 -23.73 11.31 -5.75
C CYS A 489 -23.41 11.10 -7.25
N GLU A 490 -22.24 11.59 -7.67
CA GLU A 490 -21.75 11.44 -9.04
C GLU A 490 -20.48 10.58 -9.05
N VAL A 491 -20.37 9.63 -9.97
CA VAL A 491 -19.19 8.75 -10.10
C VAL A 491 -18.43 9.14 -11.37
N GLY A 492 -17.21 9.63 -11.20
CA GLY A 492 -16.25 9.89 -12.27
C GLY A 492 -15.16 8.82 -12.32
N VAL A 493 -14.61 8.59 -13.51
CA VAL A 493 -13.47 7.69 -13.74
C VAL A 493 -12.43 8.41 -14.59
N ASN A 494 -11.17 8.28 -14.21
CA ASN A 494 -10.02 8.71 -14.99
C ASN A 494 -9.02 7.56 -15.09
N GLY A 495 -8.81 7.05 -16.31
CA GLY A 495 -7.86 5.97 -16.59
C GLY A 495 -6.49 6.45 -17.07
N ALA A 496 -6.32 7.74 -17.34
CA ALA A 496 -5.06 8.31 -17.85
C ALA A 496 -4.18 8.81 -16.69
N ILE A 497 -3.91 7.92 -15.74
CA ILE A 497 -3.15 8.23 -14.53
C ILE A 497 -2.07 7.17 -14.28
N ALA A 498 -1.02 7.59 -13.58
CA ALA A 498 -0.05 6.66 -13.02
C ALA A 498 0.25 7.01 -11.56
N LYS A 499 0.52 5.99 -10.75
CA LYS A 499 0.92 6.11 -9.36
C LYS A 499 2.44 6.01 -9.26
N VAL A 500 3.10 7.10 -8.89
CA VAL A 500 4.53 7.11 -8.58
C VAL A 500 4.72 7.22 -7.07
N SER A 501 5.57 6.35 -6.50
CA SER A 501 5.77 6.32 -5.06
C SER A 501 7.24 6.22 -4.68
N VAL A 502 7.58 6.85 -3.56
CA VAL A 502 8.84 6.66 -2.82
C VAL A 502 8.56 5.79 -1.59
N VAL A 503 9.47 4.88 -1.27
CA VAL A 503 9.37 4.00 -0.10
C VAL A 503 10.70 3.99 0.65
N GLY A 504 10.66 4.09 1.98
CA GLY A 504 11.83 3.99 2.84
C GLY A 504 11.46 4.13 4.32
N ALA A 505 11.95 3.24 5.17
CA ALA A 505 11.65 3.31 6.60
C ALA A 505 12.38 4.48 7.30
N GLY A 506 13.42 5.03 6.66
CA GLY A 506 14.15 6.20 7.16
C GLY A 506 13.40 7.53 7.05
N MET A 507 12.26 7.60 6.34
CA MET A 507 11.49 8.85 6.25
C MET A 507 10.69 9.18 7.51
N ILE A 508 10.53 8.24 8.43
CA ILE A 508 9.82 8.46 9.71
C ILE A 508 10.50 9.58 10.49
N ASP A 509 9.71 10.60 10.90
CA ASP A 509 10.17 11.81 11.60
C ASP A 509 11.22 12.66 10.85
N GLN A 510 11.56 12.32 9.59
CA GLN A 510 12.49 13.11 8.79
C GLN A 510 11.75 14.18 7.99
N SER A 511 11.96 15.43 8.39
CA SER A 511 11.42 16.58 7.64
C SER A 511 12.06 16.65 6.25
N GLY A 512 11.23 16.92 5.22
CA GLY A 512 11.70 17.30 3.89
C GLY A 512 11.71 16.20 2.84
N VAL A 513 11.42 14.94 3.18
CA VAL A 513 11.29 13.86 2.18
C VAL A 513 10.16 14.17 1.18
N ALA A 514 8.97 14.50 1.69
CA ALA A 514 7.84 14.90 0.86
C ALA A 514 8.16 16.16 0.03
N ALA A 515 8.76 17.18 0.66
CA ALA A 515 9.15 18.42 -0.01
C ALA A 515 10.12 18.17 -1.18
N ARG A 516 11.13 17.31 -0.98
CA ARG A 516 12.10 16.93 -2.01
C ARG A 516 11.42 16.22 -3.19
N MET A 517 10.52 15.28 -2.92
CA MET A 517 9.74 14.60 -3.96
C MET A 517 8.88 15.58 -4.75
N PHE A 518 8.12 16.45 -4.08
CA PHE A 518 7.23 17.41 -4.74
C PHE A 518 8.01 18.46 -5.52
N GLN A 519 9.16 18.90 -5.01
CA GLN A 519 10.04 19.82 -5.72
C GLN A 519 10.59 19.20 -7.02
N ALA A 520 11.04 17.95 -6.96
CA ALA A 520 11.54 17.24 -8.15
C ALA A 520 10.47 17.14 -9.26
N LEU A 521 9.22 16.86 -8.88
CA LEU A 521 8.09 16.87 -9.83
C LEU A 521 7.80 18.28 -10.36
N ALA A 522 7.83 19.29 -9.49
CA ALA A 522 7.55 20.67 -9.85
C ALA A 522 8.59 21.27 -10.81
N ASP A 523 9.88 20.97 -10.60
CA ASP A 523 10.98 21.43 -11.45
C ASP A 523 10.83 20.94 -12.90
N HIS A 524 10.20 19.78 -13.08
CA HIS A 524 9.89 19.18 -14.38
C HIS A 524 8.46 19.46 -14.86
N GLN A 525 7.74 20.40 -14.22
CA GLN A 525 6.37 20.78 -14.56
C GLN A 525 5.38 19.58 -14.58
N ILE A 526 5.59 18.62 -13.68
CA ILE A 526 4.71 17.48 -13.49
C ILE A 526 3.67 17.86 -12.43
N ASN A 527 2.39 17.84 -12.81
CA ASN A 527 1.33 18.14 -11.87
C ASN A 527 1.03 16.94 -10.98
N ILE A 528 0.72 17.19 -9.71
CA ILE A 528 0.29 16.15 -8.77
C ILE A 528 -1.23 16.22 -8.66
N GLN A 529 -1.91 15.17 -9.11
CA GLN A 529 -3.38 15.09 -9.08
C GLN A 529 -3.89 14.72 -7.68
N MET A 530 -3.24 13.75 -7.03
CA MET A 530 -3.58 13.25 -5.69
C MET A 530 -2.31 12.87 -4.92
N ILE A 531 -2.36 12.99 -3.59
CA ILE A 531 -1.28 12.58 -2.68
C ILE A 531 -1.87 11.74 -1.56
N ALA A 532 -1.28 10.57 -1.31
CA ALA A 532 -1.52 9.80 -0.09
C ALA A 532 -0.18 9.36 0.52
N THR A 533 -0.12 9.35 1.85
CA THR A 533 1.06 8.92 2.60
C THR A 533 0.74 7.87 3.66
N SER A 534 1.75 7.07 3.96
CA SER A 534 1.91 6.31 5.20
C SER A 534 3.26 6.68 5.82
N GLU A 535 3.62 6.08 6.94
CA GLU A 535 4.86 6.41 7.67
C GLU A 535 6.14 6.15 6.87
N ILE A 536 6.10 5.23 5.89
CA ILE A 536 7.28 4.82 5.10
C ILE A 536 7.07 4.97 3.59
N LYS A 537 5.98 5.61 3.17
CA LYS A 537 5.61 5.74 1.76
C LYS A 537 4.89 7.03 1.45
N ILE A 538 5.24 7.64 0.32
CA ILE A 538 4.52 8.77 -0.27
C ILE A 538 4.18 8.38 -1.70
N SER A 539 2.91 8.49 -2.06
CA SER A 539 2.41 8.19 -3.40
C SER A 539 1.74 9.42 -4.01
N CYS A 540 2.11 9.73 -5.26
CA CYS A 540 1.49 10.77 -6.05
C CYS A 540 0.81 10.14 -7.27
N LEU A 541 -0.43 10.56 -7.55
CA LEU A 541 -1.02 10.32 -8.87
C LEU A 541 -0.60 11.45 -9.82
N VAL A 542 -0.04 11.07 -10.96
CA VAL A 542 0.40 11.96 -12.02
C VAL A 542 -0.27 11.57 -13.33
N ASP A 543 -0.17 12.42 -14.34
CA ASP A 543 -0.61 12.08 -15.69
C ASP A 543 0.19 10.89 -16.24
N GLU A 544 -0.49 9.96 -16.93
CA GLU A 544 0.15 8.77 -17.48
C GLU A 544 1.30 9.13 -18.46
N ASP A 545 1.15 10.20 -19.24
CA ASP A 545 2.15 10.63 -20.21
C ASP A 545 3.44 11.13 -19.54
N GLN A 546 3.35 11.62 -18.30
CA GLN A 546 4.48 12.10 -17.50
C GLN A 546 5.03 11.05 -16.54
N ALA A 547 4.42 9.87 -16.46
CA ALA A 547 4.68 8.83 -15.46
C ALA A 547 6.16 8.38 -15.39
N VAL A 548 6.77 8.12 -16.55
CA VAL A 548 8.16 7.64 -16.62
C VAL A 548 9.14 8.75 -16.28
N GLU A 549 8.85 9.99 -16.68
CA GLU A 549 9.66 11.15 -16.31
C GLU A 549 9.57 11.39 -14.80
N ALA A 550 8.36 11.34 -14.22
CA ALA A 550 8.13 11.45 -12.78
C ALA A 550 8.97 10.43 -11.99
N LEU A 551 8.99 9.17 -12.44
CA LEU A 551 9.81 8.13 -11.82
C LEU A 551 11.31 8.47 -11.85
N LYS A 552 11.82 8.91 -13.01
CA LYS A 552 13.24 9.26 -13.19
C LYS A 552 13.66 10.43 -12.32
N VAL A 553 12.90 11.52 -12.36
CA VAL A 553 13.26 12.75 -11.63
C VAL A 553 13.21 12.52 -10.13
N ILE A 554 12.28 11.69 -9.64
CA ILE A 554 12.23 11.28 -8.24
C ILE A 554 13.43 10.38 -7.91
N HIS A 555 13.77 9.41 -8.76
CA HIS A 555 14.91 8.51 -8.57
C HIS A 555 16.24 9.29 -8.44
N THR A 556 16.49 10.21 -9.38
CA THR A 556 17.62 11.15 -9.34
C THR A 556 17.54 12.06 -8.13
N ALA A 557 16.36 12.60 -7.83
CA ALA A 557 16.17 13.50 -6.71
C ALA A 557 16.57 12.84 -5.40
N PHE A 558 16.39 11.53 -5.19
CA PHE A 558 16.81 10.81 -3.99
C PHE A 558 18.19 10.14 -4.11
N GLU A 559 18.97 10.43 -5.14
CA GLU A 559 20.33 9.90 -5.34
C GLU A 559 20.37 8.36 -5.33
N LEU A 560 19.37 7.72 -5.93
CA LEU A 560 19.22 6.26 -5.96
C LEU A 560 19.96 5.58 -7.12
N GLU A 561 20.79 6.34 -7.81
CA GLU A 561 21.52 5.98 -9.03
C GLU A 561 22.80 5.21 -8.71
N GLY A 562 23.00 4.11 -9.43
CA GLY A 562 24.22 3.31 -9.38
C GLY A 562 25.17 3.66 -10.53
N SER A 563 26.46 3.36 -10.34
CA SER A 563 27.45 3.44 -11.41
C SER A 563 27.41 2.26 -12.39
N GLN A 564 26.70 1.18 -12.03
CA GLN A 564 26.57 -0.04 -12.84
C GLN A 564 25.19 -0.10 -13.50
N ARG A 565 25.17 -0.34 -14.81
CA ARG A 565 23.92 -0.58 -15.55
C ARG A 565 23.56 -2.05 -15.50
N ILE A 566 22.35 -2.35 -15.02
CA ILE A 566 21.84 -3.72 -14.92
C ILE A 566 20.87 -3.94 -16.08
N GLN A 567 21.25 -4.78 -17.04
CA GLN A 567 20.35 -5.19 -18.12
C GLN A 567 19.50 -6.36 -17.65
N VAL A 568 18.19 -6.16 -17.59
CA VAL A 568 17.21 -7.21 -17.35
C VAL A 568 16.60 -7.63 -18.69
N PRO A 569 16.48 -8.94 -18.99
CA PRO A 569 15.78 -9.42 -20.18
C PRO A 569 14.36 -8.83 -20.27
N ALA A 570 13.91 -8.51 -21.48
CA ALA A 570 12.62 -7.85 -21.74
C ALA A 570 11.41 -8.72 -21.41
#